data_AF-A0A3P7LD45-F1
#
_entry.id   AF-A0A3P7LD45-F1
#
_cell.length_a   1.000
_cell.length_b   1.000
_cell.length_c   1.000
_cell.angle_alpha   90.00
_cell.angle_beta   90.00
_cell.angle_gamma   90.00
#
_symmetry.space_group_name_H-M   'P 1'
#
loop_
_entity.id
_entity.type
_entity.pdbx_description
1 polymer ?
#
loop_
_entity_poly.entity_id
_entity_poly.type
_entity_poly.pdbx_seq_one_letter_code
_entity_poly.pdbx_strand_id
1 'polypeptide(L)'
;MDLIAAPTCVPRVNTSYPTDSLVRLVSLLPNFRLAGGLNLPKIITILCSDGRKRRQLLKCRDDPRQDAIMQQIFTAANHLLAAHAYDVVPFAAAAGTTFNSANQAQRSTPTFNPCLSPQPMRIRTYTVIPLARRSGLIEWCEGTVPLGDWLANETNGAHQRYHPTDLTPTQAKMRLAGVRDRGPERKLTVFKEICERLRSVKVAVRRLPPLFRLLF
;
A
#
# COMPACT_ATOMS: atom_id res chain seq x y z
N MET A 1 -25.94 0.41 26.76
CA MET A 1 -25.88 0.81 25.34
C MET A 1 -24.94 -0.16 24.68
N ASP A 2 -25.46 -1.08 23.87
CA ASP A 2 -24.63 -2.08 23.19
C ASP A 2 -23.87 -1.40 22.05
N LEU A 3 -22.54 -1.40 22.14
CA LEU A 3 -21.68 -0.77 21.14
C LEU A 3 -21.59 -1.67 19.89
N ILE A 4 -21.63 -1.06 18.71
CA ILE A 4 -21.50 -1.77 17.43
C ILE A 4 -20.04 -2.10 17.11
N ALA A 5 -19.80 -3.11 16.29
CA ALA A 5 -18.47 -3.44 15.80
C ALA A 5 -17.84 -2.26 15.03
N ALA A 6 -16.53 -2.04 15.16
CA ALA A 6 -15.80 -1.05 14.39
C ALA A 6 -15.73 -1.51 12.90
N PRO A 7 -16.34 -0.79 11.94
CA PRO A 7 -16.57 -1.30 10.60
C PRO A 7 -15.29 -1.74 9.88
N THR A 8 -14.24 -0.91 9.92
CA THR A 8 -12.98 -1.15 9.20
C THR A 8 -11.98 -1.99 10.00
N CYS A 9 -12.37 -2.53 11.15
CA CYS A 9 -11.54 -3.41 11.96
C CYS A 9 -12.01 -4.85 11.74
N VAL A 10 -11.54 -5.48 10.66
CA VAL A 10 -11.94 -6.86 10.33
C VAL A 10 -11.41 -7.81 11.41
N PRO A 11 -12.28 -8.50 12.17
CA PRO A 11 -11.84 -9.45 13.18
C PRO A 11 -11.27 -10.70 12.49
N ARG A 12 -10.30 -11.34 13.14
CA ARG A 12 -9.86 -12.68 12.71
C ARG A 12 -10.94 -13.68 13.06
N VAL A 13 -11.44 -14.40 12.06
CA VAL A 13 -12.41 -15.49 12.27
C VAL A 13 -11.67 -16.69 12.85
N ASN A 14 -12.06 -17.12 14.06
CA ASN A 14 -11.59 -18.33 14.72
C ASN A 14 -12.81 -19.12 15.23
N THR A 15 -12.66 -20.44 15.40
CA THR A 15 -13.72 -21.36 15.84
C THR A 15 -14.24 -21.06 17.25
N SER A 16 -13.43 -20.44 18.12
CA SER A 16 -13.81 -20.14 19.51
C SER A 16 -14.61 -18.85 19.72
N TYR A 17 -14.76 -18.02 18.68
CA TYR A 17 -15.48 -16.73 18.65
C TYR A 17 -15.60 -15.96 20.00
N PRO A 18 -14.48 -15.60 20.66
CA PRO A 18 -14.53 -14.88 21.93
C PRO A 18 -15.10 -13.46 21.72
N THR A 19 -16.19 -13.14 22.41
CA THR A 19 -16.95 -11.88 22.29
C THR A 19 -16.15 -10.63 22.68
N ASP A 20 -15.11 -10.79 23.50
CA ASP A 20 -14.20 -9.71 23.91
C ASP A 20 -13.15 -9.34 22.86
N SER A 21 -12.95 -10.18 21.84
CA SER A 21 -11.96 -9.90 20.79
C SER A 21 -12.39 -8.81 19.81
N LEU A 22 -13.68 -8.44 19.82
CA LEU A 22 -14.25 -7.51 18.85
C LEU A 22 -14.01 -6.06 19.27
N VAL A 23 -13.26 -5.33 18.45
CA VAL A 23 -13.12 -3.88 18.61
C VAL A 23 -14.45 -3.21 18.24
N ARG A 24 -14.99 -2.41 19.17
CA ARG A 24 -16.29 -1.74 19.02
C ARG A 24 -16.12 -0.24 18.80
N LEU A 25 -17.07 0.38 18.11
CA LEU A 25 -17.17 1.82 17.95
C LEU A 25 -17.69 2.44 19.25
N VAL A 26 -16.91 3.35 19.85
CA VAL A 26 -17.29 4.09 21.05
C VAL A 26 -17.95 5.41 20.67
N SER A 27 -17.32 6.18 19.80
CA SER A 27 -17.85 7.47 19.36
C SER A 27 -17.27 7.93 18.03
N LEU A 28 -18.00 8.82 17.35
CA LEU A 28 -17.52 9.57 16.19
C LEU A 28 -16.98 10.92 16.65
N LEU A 29 -15.78 11.30 16.21
CA LEU A 29 -15.27 12.64 16.50
C LEU A 29 -16.06 13.70 15.72
N PRO A 30 -16.31 14.89 16.31
CA PRO A 30 -17.16 15.92 15.70
C PRO A 30 -16.56 16.55 14.44
N ASN A 31 -15.27 16.36 14.21
CA ASN A 31 -14.54 16.95 13.11
C ASN A 31 -14.39 15.97 11.94
N PHE A 32 -14.69 16.43 10.73
CA PHE A 32 -14.37 15.74 9.48
C PHE A 32 -13.46 16.61 8.61
N ARG A 33 -12.76 15.98 7.66
CA ARG A 33 -11.93 16.67 6.65
C ARG A 33 -12.42 16.27 5.27
N LEU A 34 -12.34 17.18 4.30
CA LEU A 34 -12.59 16.83 2.90
C LEU A 34 -11.28 16.35 2.27
N ALA A 35 -11.29 15.15 1.70
CA ALA A 35 -10.27 14.76 0.75
C ALA A 35 -10.59 15.50 -0.56
N GLY A 36 -9.62 16.24 -1.11
CA GLY A 36 -9.81 16.99 -2.35
C GLY A 36 -10.20 16.11 -3.55
N GLY A 37 -10.39 16.73 -4.71
CA GLY A 37 -10.77 16.04 -5.95
C GLY A 37 -12.27 16.12 -6.27
N LEU A 38 -12.69 15.45 -7.34
CA LEU A 38 -14.00 15.67 -7.99
C LEU A 38 -15.19 15.28 -7.09
N ASN A 39 -15.09 14.16 -6.39
CA ASN A 39 -16.19 13.61 -5.59
C ASN A 39 -16.16 14.03 -4.12
N LEU A 40 -15.17 14.83 -3.71
CA LEU A 40 -15.00 15.41 -2.37
C LEU A 40 -15.35 14.43 -1.22
N PRO A 41 -14.71 13.24 -1.16
CA PRO A 41 -15.02 12.28 -0.11
C PRO A 41 -14.65 12.83 1.27
N LYS A 42 -15.40 12.41 2.30
CA LYS A 42 -15.24 12.92 3.67
C LYS A 42 -14.39 11.96 4.49
N ILE A 43 -13.31 12.47 5.07
CA ILE A 43 -12.50 11.74 6.05
C ILE A 43 -13.10 11.99 7.43
N ILE A 44 -13.59 10.92 8.05
CA ILE A 44 -14.12 10.93 9.41
C ILE A 44 -13.16 10.19 10.35
N THR A 45 -13.23 10.48 11.65
CA THR A 45 -12.40 9.79 12.65
C THR A 45 -13.28 9.17 13.72
N ILE A 46 -13.09 7.88 13.96
CA ILE A 46 -13.81 7.13 14.99
C ILE A 46 -12.90 6.82 16.18
N LEU A 47 -13.47 6.82 17.38
CA LEU A 47 -12.86 6.28 18.60
C LEU A 47 -13.38 4.86 18.83
N CYS A 48 -12.46 3.94 19.04
CA CYS A 48 -12.78 2.53 19.26
C CYS A 48 -12.57 2.12 20.73
N SER A 49 -13.10 0.95 21.10
CA SER A 49 -13.04 0.39 22.45
C SER A 49 -11.62 0.07 22.93
N ASP A 50 -10.67 -0.06 22.00
CA ASP A 50 -9.25 -0.23 22.28
C ASP A 50 -8.50 1.10 22.53
N GLY A 51 -9.23 2.20 22.65
CA GLY A 51 -8.69 3.55 22.86
C GLY A 51 -8.04 4.16 21.62
N ARG A 52 -8.01 3.45 20.48
CA ARG A 52 -7.37 3.95 19.25
C ARG A 52 -8.35 4.76 18.40
N LYS A 53 -7.84 5.85 17.84
CA LYS A 53 -8.53 6.65 16.83
C LYS A 53 -8.21 6.09 15.45
N ARG A 54 -9.24 5.84 14.64
CA ARG A 54 -9.08 5.33 13.27
C ARG A 54 -9.78 6.27 12.30
N ARG A 55 -9.09 6.67 11.24
CA ARG A 55 -9.70 7.45 10.17
C ARG A 55 -10.40 6.51 9.18
N GLN A 56 -11.48 7.00 8.60
CA GLN A 56 -12.23 6.33 7.55
C GLN A 56 -12.58 7.34 6.46
N LEU A 57 -12.53 6.92 5.21
CA LEU A 57 -12.95 7.70 4.06
C LEU A 57 -14.37 7.31 3.70
N LEU A 58 -15.30 8.23 3.86
CA LEU A 58 -16.68 8.12 3.41
C LEU A 58 -16.74 8.56 1.94
N LYS A 59 -16.95 7.57 1.07
CA LYS A 59 -17.10 7.76 -0.37
C LYS A 59 -18.59 7.92 -0.67
N CYS A 60 -18.97 9.08 -1.19
CA CYS A 60 -20.34 9.39 -1.58
C CYS A 60 -20.39 9.61 -3.10
N ARG A 61 -21.50 9.21 -3.74
CA ARG A 61 -21.77 9.35 -5.18
C ARG A 61 -20.97 8.41 -6.09
N ASP A 62 -20.09 7.59 -5.55
CA ASP A 62 -19.39 6.52 -6.28
C ASP A 62 -19.82 5.14 -5.79
N ASP A 63 -19.68 4.15 -6.65
CA ASP A 63 -19.93 2.75 -6.33
C ASP A 63 -18.66 2.09 -5.76
N PRO A 64 -18.61 1.77 -4.46
CA PRO A 64 -17.45 1.13 -3.83
C PRO A 64 -17.36 -0.37 -4.08
N ARG A 65 -18.33 -0.99 -4.78
CA ARG A 65 -18.38 -2.45 -4.95
C ARG A 65 -17.21 -2.98 -5.78
N GLN A 66 -16.81 -2.25 -6.82
CA GLN A 66 -15.65 -2.62 -7.63
C GLN A 66 -14.36 -2.56 -6.79
N ASP A 67 -14.21 -1.52 -5.98
CA ASP A 67 -13.08 -1.37 -5.06
C ASP A 67 -13.04 -2.51 -4.03
N ALA A 68 -14.19 -2.93 -3.50
CA ALA A 68 -14.29 -4.03 -2.54
C ALA A 68 -13.89 -5.39 -3.16
N ILE A 69 -14.35 -5.67 -4.38
CA ILE A 69 -13.98 -6.90 -5.11
C ILE A 69 -12.46 -6.94 -5.34
N MET A 70 -11.85 -5.81 -5.73
CA MET A 70 -10.41 -5.74 -5.92
C MET A 70 -9.62 -6.00 -4.63
N GLN A 71 -10.07 -5.50 -3.48
CA GLN A 71 -9.43 -5.78 -2.19
C GLN A 71 -9.53 -7.27 -1.79
N GLN A 72 -10.64 -7.93 -2.12
CA GLN A 72 -10.78 -9.39 -1.91
C GLN A 72 -9.80 -10.17 -2.78
N ILE A 73 -9.65 -9.80 -4.06
CA ILE A 73 -8.69 -10.43 -4.98
C ILE A 73 -7.25 -10.28 -4.45
N PHE A 74 -6.86 -9.09 -4.00
CA PHE A 74 -5.52 -8.89 -3.42
C PHE A 74 -5.30 -9.68 -2.13
N THR A 75 -6.35 -9.86 -1.33
CA THR A 75 -6.29 -10.72 -0.14
C THR A 75 -6.05 -12.18 -0.53
N ALA A 76 -6.75 -12.69 -1.55
CA ALA A 76 -6.54 -14.04 -2.07
C ALA A 76 -5.13 -14.20 -2.69
N ALA A 77 -4.67 -13.21 -3.45
CA ALA A 77 -3.31 -13.21 -4.01
C ALA A 77 -2.25 -13.26 -2.90
N ASN A 78 -2.45 -12.54 -1.80
CA ASN A 78 -1.55 -12.62 -0.64
C ASN A 78 -1.50 -14.01 -0.04
N HIS A 79 -2.60 -14.77 -0.03
CA HIS A 79 -2.58 -16.16 0.44
C HIS A 79 -1.75 -17.05 -0.49
N LEU A 80 -1.85 -16.85 -1.81
CA LEU A 80 -1.03 -17.58 -2.79
C LEU A 80 0.45 -17.22 -2.68
N LEU A 81 0.77 -15.94 -2.55
CA LEU A 81 2.15 -15.46 -2.35
C LEU A 81 2.75 -16.01 -1.05
N ALA A 82 1.95 -16.06 0.02
CA ALA A 82 2.38 -16.62 1.29
C ALA A 82 2.62 -18.14 1.20
N ALA A 83 1.75 -18.88 0.50
CA ALA A 83 1.93 -20.33 0.29
C ALA A 83 3.22 -20.64 -0.46
N HIS A 84 3.46 -19.95 -1.59
CA HIS A 84 4.65 -20.21 -2.40
C HIS A 84 5.95 -19.69 -1.80
N ALA A 85 5.92 -18.72 -0.88
CA ALA A 85 7.11 -18.33 -0.12
C ALA A 85 7.68 -19.50 0.73
N TYR A 86 6.85 -20.48 1.09
CA TYR A 86 7.30 -21.73 1.75
C TYR A 86 7.75 -22.81 0.75
N ASP A 87 7.30 -22.79 -0.50
CA ASP A 87 7.77 -23.73 -1.53
C ASP A 87 9.19 -23.37 -2.04
N VAL A 88 9.60 -22.10 -1.96
CA VAL A 88 10.96 -21.65 -2.31
C VAL A 88 12.02 -21.93 -1.23
N VAL A 89 11.71 -22.80 -0.27
CA VAL A 89 12.73 -23.62 0.41
C VAL A 89 12.71 -25.06 -0.13
N PRO A 90 13.05 -25.33 -1.41
CA PRO A 90 13.14 -26.70 -1.87
C PRO A 90 14.58 -27.18 -1.71
N PHE A 91 14.72 -28.26 -0.95
CA PHE A 91 15.46 -29.42 -1.44
C PHE A 91 17.01 -29.35 -1.50
N ALA A 92 17.67 -28.31 -1.00
CA ALA A 92 19.15 -28.33 -0.84
C ALA A 92 19.64 -29.24 0.32
N ALA A 93 18.73 -29.90 1.05
CA ALA A 93 19.06 -30.82 2.14
C ALA A 93 18.83 -32.31 1.81
N ALA A 94 18.36 -32.65 0.60
CA ALA A 94 17.87 -34.02 0.33
C ALA A 94 18.35 -34.64 -1.00
N ALA A 95 19.43 -34.14 -1.61
CA ALA A 95 20.07 -34.79 -2.76
C ALA A 95 21.59 -34.87 -2.59
N GLY A 96 22.04 -36.01 -2.07
CA GLY A 96 23.44 -36.36 -1.83
C GLY A 96 23.53 -37.76 -1.23
N THR A 97 23.54 -38.74 -2.11
CA THR A 97 23.32 -40.18 -1.93
C THR A 97 24.44 -40.91 -1.16
N THR A 98 24.05 -41.95 -0.38
CA THR A 98 24.76 -43.22 -0.09
C THR A 98 26.15 -43.25 0.60
N PHE A 99 26.16 -43.97 1.74
CA PHE A 99 27.18 -44.89 2.28
C PHE A 99 28.64 -44.42 2.45
N ASN A 100 29.04 -44.23 3.71
CA ASN A 100 30.14 -45.00 4.31
C ASN A 100 30.07 -44.96 5.85
N SER A 101 30.26 -46.14 6.45
CA SER A 101 30.55 -46.31 7.88
C SER A 101 31.90 -45.68 8.24
N ALA A 102 31.99 -45.25 9.50
CA ALA A 102 33.20 -44.84 10.23
C ALA A 102 33.87 -43.52 9.78
N ASN A 103 33.53 -42.42 10.44
CA ASN A 103 34.46 -41.77 11.36
C ASN A 103 33.81 -40.60 12.11
N GLN A 104 34.08 -40.58 13.40
CA GLN A 104 33.77 -39.54 14.35
C GLN A 104 34.67 -38.32 14.09
N ALA A 105 34.18 -37.13 14.48
CA ALA A 105 34.88 -35.84 14.59
C ALA A 105 34.87 -34.91 13.36
N GLN A 106 33.93 -33.96 13.39
CA GLN A 106 34.09 -32.50 13.22
C GLN A 106 32.74 -31.91 12.78
N ARG A 107 31.92 -31.50 13.76
CA ARG A 107 30.80 -30.57 13.50
C ARG A 107 31.39 -29.18 13.25
N SER A 108 31.79 -28.90 12.02
CA SER A 108 31.82 -27.52 11.56
C SER A 108 30.36 -27.03 11.57
N THR A 109 30.10 -26.07 12.44
CA THR A 109 28.86 -25.30 12.47
C THR A 109 28.52 -24.82 11.05
N PRO A 110 27.31 -25.07 10.53
CA PRO A 110 26.89 -24.39 9.32
C PRO A 110 26.80 -22.91 9.69
N THR A 111 27.71 -22.10 9.14
CA THR A 111 27.58 -20.64 9.16
C THR A 111 26.36 -20.30 8.32
N PHE A 112 25.18 -20.36 8.95
CA PHE A 112 24.00 -19.68 8.47
C PHE A 112 24.38 -18.22 8.31
N ASN A 113 24.46 -17.73 7.07
CA ASN A 113 24.49 -16.31 6.80
C ASN A 113 23.16 -15.72 7.33
N PRO A 114 23.14 -14.97 8.43
CA PRO A 114 21.90 -14.58 9.09
C PRO A 114 21.28 -13.32 8.48
N CYS A 115 21.61 -12.95 7.24
CA CYS A 115 21.37 -11.59 6.75
C CYS A 115 20.23 -11.38 5.74
N LEU A 116 19.55 -12.43 5.26
CA LEU A 116 18.37 -12.27 4.40
C LEU A 116 17.35 -13.36 4.71
N SER A 117 16.59 -13.21 5.80
CA SER A 117 15.29 -13.91 5.85
C SER A 117 14.49 -13.44 4.63
N PRO A 118 14.01 -14.32 3.74
CA PRO A 118 13.17 -13.90 2.63
C PRO A 118 11.93 -13.23 3.24
N GLN A 119 11.85 -11.91 3.13
CA GLN A 119 10.66 -11.16 3.53
C GLN A 119 9.52 -11.66 2.62
N PRO A 120 8.43 -12.22 3.17
CA PRO A 120 7.34 -12.68 2.33
C PRO A 120 6.75 -11.48 1.61
N MET A 121 6.83 -11.50 0.27
CA MET A 121 6.21 -10.47 -0.56
C MET A 121 4.72 -10.45 -0.27
N ARG A 122 4.19 -9.27 0.08
CA ARG A 122 2.76 -9.07 0.30
C ARG A 122 2.31 -7.76 -0.33
N ILE A 123 1.08 -7.77 -0.82
CA ILE A 123 0.36 -6.57 -1.21
C ILE A 123 -0.35 -6.03 0.03
N ARG A 124 -0.14 -4.76 0.38
CA ARG A 124 -0.87 -4.14 1.49
C ARG A 124 -2.33 -3.93 1.08
N THR A 125 -3.25 -4.55 1.81
CA THR A 125 -4.70 -4.41 1.62
C THR A 125 -5.30 -3.42 2.61
N TYR A 126 -6.50 -2.94 2.29
CA TYR A 126 -7.31 -2.10 3.17
C TYR A 126 -8.79 -2.49 3.05
N THR A 127 -9.59 -2.17 4.06
CA THR A 127 -11.00 -2.59 4.10
C THR A 127 -11.90 -1.63 3.33
N VAL A 128 -12.78 -2.18 2.47
CA VAL A 128 -13.84 -1.42 1.78
C VAL A 128 -15.19 -2.04 2.11
N ILE A 129 -16.14 -1.21 2.54
CA ILE A 129 -17.47 -1.63 3.00
C ILE A 129 -18.51 -0.87 2.18
N PRO A 130 -19.09 -1.50 1.15
CA PRO A 130 -20.25 -0.97 0.45
C PRO A 130 -21.43 -0.84 1.40
N LEU A 131 -21.99 0.37 1.53
CA LEU A 131 -23.19 0.63 2.35
C LEU A 131 -24.45 0.72 1.48
N ALA A 132 -24.33 1.32 0.30
CA ALA A 132 -25.40 1.39 -0.71
C ALA A 132 -24.79 1.40 -2.12
N ARG A 133 -25.65 1.48 -3.15
CA ARG A 133 -25.22 1.51 -4.57
C ARG A 133 -24.20 2.59 -4.91
N ARG A 134 -24.24 3.73 -4.20
CA ARG A 134 -23.38 4.90 -4.45
C ARG A 134 -22.76 5.46 -3.16
N SER A 135 -22.60 4.61 -2.14
CA SER A 135 -21.93 5.02 -0.91
C SER A 135 -21.23 3.85 -0.22
N GLY A 136 -20.11 4.15 0.43
CA GLY A 136 -19.37 3.17 1.22
C GLY A 136 -18.34 3.81 2.13
N LEU A 137 -17.82 2.98 3.02
CA LEU A 137 -16.71 3.32 3.90
C LEU A 137 -15.44 2.62 3.43
N ILE A 138 -14.35 3.35 3.46
CA ILE A 138 -13.02 2.84 3.13
C ILE A 138 -12.11 3.11 4.32
N GLU A 139 -11.31 2.12 4.69
CA GLU A 139 -10.27 2.28 5.70
C GLU A 139 -9.24 3.33 5.27
N TRP A 140 -8.92 4.25 6.17
CA TRP A 140 -7.81 5.18 5.92
C TRP A 140 -6.49 4.50 6.31
N CYS A 141 -5.61 4.31 5.33
CA CYS A 141 -4.27 3.83 5.57
C CYS A 141 -3.46 4.87 6.35
N GLU A 142 -3.30 4.66 7.65
CA GLU A 142 -2.47 5.53 8.48
C GLU A 142 -1.01 5.49 8.05
N GLY A 143 -0.36 6.65 8.15
CA GLY A 143 1.04 6.82 7.80
C GLY A 143 1.34 6.65 6.29
N THR A 144 0.42 7.04 5.40
CA THR A 144 0.68 7.07 3.96
C THR A 144 0.51 8.50 3.42
N VAL A 145 1.16 8.76 2.28
CA VAL A 145 0.98 9.98 1.49
C VAL A 145 0.84 9.58 0.03
N PRO A 146 -0.08 10.19 -0.75
CA PRO A 146 -0.19 9.91 -2.17
C PRO A 146 1.12 10.18 -2.90
N LEU A 147 1.49 9.30 -3.82
CA LEU A 147 2.74 9.45 -4.58
C LEU A 147 2.77 10.76 -5.38
N GLY A 148 1.63 11.17 -5.94
CA GLY A 148 1.50 12.45 -6.65
C GLY A 148 1.79 13.65 -5.76
N ASP A 149 1.22 13.68 -4.55
CA ASP A 149 1.45 14.76 -3.58
C ASP A 149 2.91 14.80 -3.12
N TRP A 150 3.56 13.64 -2.99
CA TRP A 150 4.96 13.60 -2.58
C TRP A 150 5.94 13.95 -3.70
N LEU A 151 5.69 13.47 -4.94
CA LEU A 151 6.59 13.72 -6.08
C LEU A 151 6.37 15.09 -6.72
N ALA A 152 5.11 15.44 -6.98
CA ALA A 152 4.72 16.45 -7.95
C ALA A 152 3.96 17.65 -7.35
N ASN A 153 3.90 17.77 -6.03
CA ASN A 153 3.38 18.97 -5.38
C ASN A 153 4.25 20.20 -5.71
N GLU A 154 3.59 21.31 -6.02
CA GLU A 154 4.23 22.56 -6.47
C GLU A 154 5.08 23.22 -5.38
N THR A 155 4.68 23.07 -4.11
CA THR A 155 5.34 23.75 -2.98
C THR A 155 6.48 22.94 -2.37
N ASN A 156 6.30 21.62 -2.23
CA ASN A 156 7.22 20.76 -1.50
C ASN A 156 7.35 19.34 -2.12
N GLY A 157 7.06 19.22 -3.41
CA GLY A 157 7.24 17.96 -4.14
C GLY A 157 8.72 17.60 -4.29
N ALA A 158 9.01 16.31 -4.42
CA ALA A 158 10.36 15.80 -4.56
C ALA A 158 11.09 16.39 -5.78
N HIS A 159 10.39 16.62 -6.91
CA HIS A 159 10.99 17.27 -8.08
C HIS A 159 11.45 18.69 -7.75
N GLN A 160 10.62 19.49 -7.05
CA GLN A 160 10.99 20.85 -6.66
C GLN A 160 12.15 20.86 -5.65
N ARG A 161 12.17 19.89 -4.74
CA ARG A 161 13.18 19.79 -3.67
C ARG A 161 14.54 19.33 -4.17
N TYR A 162 14.59 18.32 -5.03
CA TYR A 162 15.84 17.70 -5.49
C TYR A 162 16.32 18.26 -6.84
N HIS A 163 15.41 18.81 -7.65
CA HIS A 163 15.69 19.34 -8.98
C HIS A 163 14.95 20.68 -9.23
N PRO A 164 15.28 21.75 -8.49
CA PRO A 164 14.54 23.03 -8.56
C PRO A 164 14.66 23.74 -9.92
N THR A 165 15.68 23.41 -10.72
CA THR A 165 15.93 23.99 -12.05
C THR A 165 15.22 23.25 -13.18
N ASP A 166 14.71 22.06 -12.91
CA ASP A 166 14.07 21.21 -13.92
C ASP A 166 12.66 21.76 -14.23
N LEU A 167 12.09 21.30 -15.36
CA LEU A 167 10.71 21.62 -15.73
C LEU A 167 9.76 21.16 -14.62
N THR A 168 8.82 22.00 -14.18
CA THR A 168 7.88 21.59 -13.13
C THR A 168 6.88 20.54 -13.65
N PRO A 169 6.39 19.62 -12.80
CA PRO A 169 5.40 18.62 -13.20
C PRO A 169 4.11 19.23 -13.78
N THR A 170 3.65 20.37 -13.23
CA THR A 170 2.48 21.10 -13.74
C THR A 170 2.73 21.62 -15.16
N GLN A 171 3.91 22.21 -15.43
CA GLN A 171 4.28 22.65 -16.78
C GLN A 171 4.42 21.49 -17.76
N ALA A 172 5.04 20.37 -17.34
CA ALA A 172 5.13 19.16 -18.15
C ALA A 172 3.73 18.64 -18.54
N LYS A 173 2.80 18.60 -17.59
CA LYS A 173 1.40 18.22 -17.83
C LYS A 173 0.70 19.16 -18.82
N MET A 174 0.89 20.48 -18.69
CA MET A 174 0.32 21.46 -19.62
C MET A 174 0.88 21.30 -21.05
N ARG A 175 2.19 21.08 -21.19
CA ARG A 175 2.81 20.85 -22.50
C ARG A 175 2.26 19.61 -23.19
N LEU A 176 2.11 18.52 -22.46
CA LEU A 176 1.56 17.27 -23.01
C LEU A 176 0.08 17.42 -23.36
N ALA A 177 -0.69 18.16 -22.56
CA ALA A 177 -2.09 18.46 -22.84
C ALA A 177 -2.27 19.29 -24.12
N GLY A 178 -1.37 20.26 -24.39
CA GLY A 178 -1.40 21.08 -25.60
C GLY A 178 -1.19 20.30 -26.91
N VAL A 179 -0.62 19.10 -26.85
CA VAL A 179 -0.43 18.22 -28.03
C VAL A 179 -1.35 17.00 -28.03
N ARG A 180 -2.34 16.94 -27.12
CA ARG A 180 -3.27 15.80 -27.00
C ARG A 180 -4.00 15.49 -28.31
N ASP A 181 -4.38 16.52 -29.06
CA ASP A 181 -5.18 16.38 -30.29
C ASP A 181 -4.29 16.28 -31.55
N ARG A 182 -2.96 16.17 -31.39
CA ARG A 182 -2.00 16.01 -32.48
C ARG A 182 -1.69 14.52 -32.75
N GLY A 183 -1.06 14.26 -33.90
CA GLY A 183 -0.62 12.93 -34.30
C GLY A 183 0.43 12.32 -33.34
N PRO A 184 0.61 10.99 -33.36
CA PRO A 184 1.45 10.26 -32.41
C PRO A 184 2.94 10.66 -32.47
N GLU A 185 3.46 10.98 -33.65
CA GLU A 185 4.86 11.41 -33.83
C GLU A 185 5.16 12.71 -33.09
N ARG A 186 4.24 13.68 -33.18
CA ARG A 186 4.38 14.96 -32.48
C ARG A 186 4.28 14.78 -30.96
N LYS A 187 3.40 13.90 -30.49
CA LYS A 187 3.30 13.54 -29.06
C LYS A 187 4.60 12.93 -28.54
N LEU A 188 5.18 12.00 -29.29
CA LEU A 188 6.45 11.36 -28.92
C LEU A 188 7.60 12.36 -28.85
N THR A 189 7.67 13.28 -29.81
CA THR A 189 8.70 14.33 -29.84
C THR A 189 8.63 15.20 -28.58
N VAL A 190 7.44 15.73 -28.27
CA VAL A 190 7.24 16.56 -27.07
C VAL A 190 7.47 15.76 -25.78
N PHE A 191 7.08 14.48 -25.75
CA PHE A 191 7.35 13.62 -24.59
C PHE A 191 8.86 13.45 -24.34
N LYS A 192 9.66 13.23 -25.38
CA LYS A 192 11.12 13.12 -25.27
C LYS A 192 11.74 14.42 -24.76
N GLU A 193 11.33 15.57 -25.31
CA GLU A 193 11.77 16.90 -24.84
C GLU A 193 11.44 17.13 -23.35
N ILE A 194 10.29 16.63 -22.87
CA ILE A 194 9.92 16.71 -21.46
C ILE A 194 10.83 15.81 -20.61
N CYS A 195 11.08 14.57 -21.03
CA CYS A 195 11.94 13.63 -20.30
C CYS A 195 13.39 14.12 -20.17
N GLU A 196 13.89 14.88 -21.13
CA GLU A 196 15.21 15.52 -21.05
C GLU A 196 15.26 16.64 -20.00
N ARG A 197 14.12 17.31 -19.75
CA ARG A 197 14.01 18.48 -18.86
C ARG A 197 13.40 18.18 -17.49
N LEU A 198 12.83 16.99 -17.31
CA LEU A 198 12.25 16.51 -16.06
C LEU A 198 12.94 15.20 -15.68
N ARG A 199 14.02 15.29 -14.88
CA ARG A 199 14.78 14.10 -14.49
C ARG A 199 14.05 13.29 -13.42
N SER A 200 14.25 11.97 -13.44
CA SER A 200 13.72 11.07 -12.42
C SER A 200 14.35 11.36 -11.05
N VAL A 201 13.50 11.43 -10.01
CA VAL A 201 13.97 11.57 -8.63
C VAL A 201 14.45 10.22 -8.12
N LYS A 202 15.76 10.05 -7.96
CA LYS A 202 16.36 8.83 -7.40
C LYS A 202 16.62 9.01 -5.92
N VAL A 203 15.68 8.59 -5.08
CA VAL A 203 15.87 8.56 -3.62
C VAL A 203 16.25 7.14 -3.20
N ALA A 204 17.38 6.99 -2.51
CA ALA A 204 17.73 5.71 -1.90
C ALA A 204 16.61 5.26 -0.96
N VAL A 205 16.18 3.99 -1.04
CA VAL A 205 15.05 3.44 -0.25
C VAL A 205 15.20 3.71 1.25
N ARG A 206 16.43 3.75 1.76
CA ARG A 206 16.74 4.08 3.16
C ARG A 206 16.38 5.52 3.56
N ARG A 207 16.37 6.46 2.61
CA ARG A 207 16.04 7.88 2.79
C ARG A 207 14.57 8.20 2.49
N LEU A 208 13.78 7.23 2.01
CA LEU A 208 12.34 7.41 1.93
C LEU A 208 11.77 7.57 3.36
N PRO A 209 10.79 8.47 3.55
CA PRO A 209 10.05 8.54 4.80
C PRO A 209 9.56 7.14 5.21
N PRO A 210 9.51 6.81 6.52
CA PRO A 210 9.01 5.51 6.99
C PRO A 210 7.66 5.11 6.37
N LEU A 211 6.85 6.10 6.02
CA LEU A 211 5.56 6.02 5.34
C LEU A 211 5.58 5.20 4.03
N PHE A 212 6.68 5.26 3.28
CA PHE A 212 6.84 4.54 2.01
C PHE A 212 7.49 3.16 2.15
N ARG A 213 8.08 2.84 3.32
CA ARG A 213 8.65 1.51 3.60
C ARG A 213 7.59 0.43 3.79
N LEU A 214 6.31 0.80 3.83
CA LEU A 214 5.18 -0.13 3.92
C LEU A 214 4.70 -0.64 2.54
N LEU A 215 5.33 -0.19 1.45
CA LEU A 215 4.96 -0.53 0.07
C LEU A 215 6.00 -1.40 -0.66
N PHE A 216 7.16 -1.67 -0.05
CA PHE A 216 8.26 -2.44 -0.63
C PHE A 216 8.85 -3.40 0.39
#